data_AF-A0A2P5MSH3-F1
#
_entry.id   AF-A0A2P5MSH3-F1
#
_cell.length_a   1.000
_cell.length_b   1.000
_cell.length_c   1.000
_cell.angle_alpha   90.00
_cell.angle_beta   90.00
_cell.angle_gamma   90.00
#
_symmetry.space_group_name_H-M   'P 1'
#
loop_
_entity.id
_entity.type
_entity.pdbx_description
1 polymer ?
#
loop_
_entity_poly.entity_id
_entity_poly.type
_entity_poly.pdbx_seq_one_letter_code
_entity_poly.pdbx_strand_id
1 'polypeptide(L)'
;MNKKLALIANLIIGLASFTTADAAKKCSELRLDNSQEPNLLRPAFTPEECALVQTRLQSSGKFPDVFTPQGNNLLLNGLGTPLCFISNRKDPYFITSGIHATMGNRKIIIDSASIWTNQFQPNLPEFGFAGTDNQASVITQWVVSDDVTNKLIGKGYTTDILDTRSLAETGATSELNVIIAGTEKLVGASGSVRVNSQMNAAGFPVITGISGKICINQ
;
A
#
# COMPACT_ATOMS: atom_id res chain seq x y z
N MET A 1 -45.04 -2.02 50.09
CA MET A 1 -44.26 -3.07 49.40
C MET A 1 -44.22 -2.66 47.94
N ASN A 2 -43.13 -2.31 47.24
CA ASN A 2 -41.66 -2.38 47.38
C ASN A 2 -41.14 -1.00 46.90
N LYS A 3 -40.54 -0.14 47.74
CA LYS A 3 -39.10 0.01 48.04
C LYS A 3 -38.12 -0.23 46.86
N LYS A 4 -37.28 0.81 46.63
CA LYS A 4 -35.93 0.87 46.01
C LYS A 4 -35.92 1.28 44.52
N LEU A 5 -35.04 2.16 44.03
CA LEU A 5 -33.89 2.87 44.60
C LEU A 5 -33.59 4.07 43.69
N ALA A 6 -33.36 5.26 44.25
CA ALA A 6 -32.71 6.34 43.52
C ALA A 6 -31.22 6.02 43.38
N LEU A 7 -30.65 6.18 42.19
CA LEU A 7 -29.20 6.27 42.01
C LEU A 7 -28.90 7.55 41.22
N ILE A 8 -28.58 8.58 41.99
CA ILE A 8 -27.84 9.75 41.53
C ILE A 8 -26.43 9.26 41.21
N ALA A 9 -26.04 9.24 39.95
CA ALA A 9 -24.65 9.14 39.55
C ALA A 9 -24.29 10.44 38.83
N ASN A 10 -23.62 11.33 39.57
CA ASN A 10 -22.91 12.48 39.03
C ASN A 10 -21.89 11.97 38.00
N LEU A 11 -22.22 12.07 36.71
CA LEU A 11 -21.25 11.88 35.65
C LEU A 11 -20.59 13.23 35.35
N ILE A 12 -19.80 13.71 36.31
CA ILE A 12 -18.72 14.67 36.02
C ILE A 12 -17.60 13.82 35.42
N ILE A 13 -17.69 13.51 34.13
CA ILE A 13 -16.48 13.16 33.38
C ILE A 13 -15.81 14.49 33.13
N GLY A 14 -14.80 14.77 33.96
CA GLY A 14 -13.82 15.78 33.63
C GLY A 14 -13.31 15.48 32.22
N LEU A 15 -13.52 16.44 31.33
CA LEU A 15 -12.65 16.64 30.17
C LEU A 15 -11.25 16.84 30.74
N ALA A 16 -10.58 15.74 31.07
CA ALA A 16 -9.14 15.72 31.09
C ALA A 16 -8.77 16.04 29.65
N SER A 17 -8.46 17.31 29.42
CA SER A 17 -7.71 17.78 28.29
C SER A 17 -6.45 16.93 28.25
N PHE A 18 -6.49 15.81 27.53
CA PHE A 18 -5.28 15.17 27.09
C PHE A 18 -4.65 16.19 26.16
N THR A 19 -3.77 17.02 26.71
CA THR A 19 -2.66 17.55 25.94
C THR A 19 -1.84 16.32 25.57
N THR A 20 -2.30 15.57 24.57
CA THR A 20 -1.40 14.75 23.77
C THR A 20 -0.39 15.77 23.28
N ALA A 21 0.83 15.72 23.81
CA ALA A 21 1.95 16.39 23.19
C ALA A 21 1.96 15.87 21.76
N ASP A 22 1.40 16.66 20.84
CA ASP A 22 1.31 16.33 19.44
C ASP A 22 2.76 16.41 18.96
N ALA A 23 3.45 15.27 18.97
CA ALA A 23 4.80 15.16 18.44
C ALA A 23 4.74 15.75 17.04
N ALA A 24 5.42 16.88 16.83
CA ALA A 24 5.27 17.66 15.61
C ALA A 24 5.56 16.76 14.40
N LYS A 25 4.52 16.45 13.63
CA LYS A 25 4.67 15.58 12.46
C LYS A 25 5.55 16.28 11.43
N LYS A 26 6.70 15.68 11.13
CA LYS A 26 7.55 16.16 10.05
C LYS A 26 7.14 15.51 8.75
N CYS A 27 6.60 16.31 7.84
CA CYS A 27 6.21 15.86 6.51
C CYS A 27 7.33 16.07 5.50
N SER A 28 7.62 15.04 4.73
CA SER A 28 8.53 15.07 3.58
C SER A 28 7.75 14.79 2.32
N GLU A 29 8.06 15.51 1.24
CA GLU A 29 7.48 15.22 -0.06
C GLU A 29 8.08 13.95 -0.63
N LEU A 30 7.24 13.07 -1.18
CA LEU A 30 7.67 11.91 -1.93
C LEU A 30 7.49 12.19 -3.42
N ARG A 31 8.55 12.04 -4.21
CA ARG A 31 8.53 12.27 -5.66
C ARG A 31 9.31 11.19 -6.41
N LEU A 32 8.83 10.79 -7.58
CA LEU A 32 9.57 9.89 -8.45
C LEU A 32 10.89 10.54 -8.91
N ASP A 33 11.98 9.78 -8.93
CA ASP A 33 13.23 10.20 -9.57
C ASP A 33 13.19 9.79 -11.04
N ASN A 34 12.74 10.70 -11.90
CA ASN A 34 12.59 10.47 -13.34
C ASN A 34 13.94 10.38 -14.09
N SER A 35 15.08 10.50 -13.40
CA SER A 35 16.39 10.36 -14.04
C SER A 35 16.81 8.91 -14.26
N GLN A 36 16.03 7.94 -13.79
CA GLN A 36 16.34 6.50 -13.88
C GLN A 36 15.24 5.75 -14.65
N GLU A 37 15.64 4.93 -15.63
CA GLU A 37 14.80 4.07 -16.48
C GLU A 37 14.76 2.62 -15.94
N PRO A 38 13.67 1.85 -16.11
CA PRO A 38 12.27 2.14 -15.82
C PRO A 38 11.81 1.55 -14.47
N ASN A 39 10.86 2.23 -13.80
CA ASN A 39 10.24 1.78 -12.55
C ASN A 39 9.15 0.72 -12.82
N LEU A 40 9.59 -0.46 -13.25
CA LEU A 40 8.71 -1.56 -13.64
C LEU A 40 8.00 -2.18 -12.42
N LEU A 41 6.69 -2.36 -12.53
CA LEU A 41 5.93 -3.28 -11.71
C LEU A 41 5.72 -4.55 -12.52
N ARG A 42 6.18 -5.69 -12.00
CA ARG A 42 5.86 -6.97 -12.63
C ARG A 42 4.78 -7.70 -11.84
N PRO A 43 3.87 -8.40 -12.53
CA PRO A 43 3.08 -9.44 -11.88
C PRO A 43 4.02 -10.43 -11.17
N ALA A 44 3.60 -10.92 -10.00
CA ALA A 44 4.16 -12.15 -9.46
C ALA A 44 3.63 -13.29 -10.35
N PHE A 45 4.46 -13.78 -11.27
CA PHE A 45 4.02 -14.65 -12.37
C PHE A 45 3.74 -16.08 -11.91
N THR A 46 4.18 -16.44 -10.70
CA THR A 46 3.97 -17.78 -10.14
C THR A 46 3.13 -17.74 -8.85
N PRO A 47 2.37 -18.82 -8.57
CA PRO A 47 1.66 -18.98 -7.30
C PRO A 47 2.59 -18.83 -6.08
N GLU A 48 3.84 -19.31 -6.18
CA GLU A 48 4.82 -19.24 -5.10
C GLU A 48 5.28 -17.80 -4.83
N GLU A 49 5.55 -17.01 -5.87
CA GLU A 49 5.91 -15.61 -5.71
C GLU A 49 4.78 -14.83 -5.02
N CYS A 50 3.54 -15.06 -5.45
CA CYS A 50 2.39 -14.41 -4.86
C CYS A 50 2.14 -14.88 -3.41
N ALA A 51 2.35 -16.17 -3.10
CA ALA A 51 2.29 -16.69 -1.74
C ALA A 51 3.35 -16.05 -0.82
N LEU A 52 4.54 -15.73 -1.34
CA LEU A 52 5.56 -14.98 -0.59
C LEU A 52 5.11 -13.55 -0.30
N VAL A 53 4.49 -12.87 -1.28
CA VAL A 53 3.90 -11.54 -1.05
C VAL A 53 2.81 -11.62 0.01
N GLN A 54 1.93 -12.61 -0.07
CA GLN A 54 0.84 -12.79 0.88
C GLN A 54 1.37 -13.04 2.29
N THR A 55 2.31 -13.96 2.44
CA THR A 55 2.98 -14.26 3.72
C THR A 55 3.65 -13.01 4.29
N ARG A 56 4.31 -12.22 3.43
CA ARG A 56 4.97 -10.95 3.83
C ARG A 56 3.96 -9.92 4.34
N LEU A 57 2.83 -9.73 3.65
CA LEU A 57 1.80 -8.78 4.05
C LEU A 57 1.06 -9.25 5.30
N GLN A 58 0.73 -10.53 5.39
CA GLN A 58 0.07 -11.13 6.55
C GLN A 58 0.95 -11.06 7.81
N SER A 59 2.22 -11.46 7.70
CA SER A 59 3.18 -11.42 8.83
C SER A 59 3.50 -10.02 9.33
N SER A 60 3.20 -8.97 8.54
CA SER A 60 3.38 -7.59 8.98
C SER A 60 2.41 -7.17 10.09
N GLY A 61 1.25 -7.82 10.18
CA GLY A 61 0.17 -7.46 11.09
C GLY A 61 -0.46 -6.08 10.82
N LYS A 62 -0.21 -5.46 9.64
CA LYS A 62 -0.71 -4.11 9.30
C LYS A 62 -2.03 -4.10 8.54
N PHE A 63 -2.48 -5.27 8.08
CA PHE A 63 -3.75 -5.45 7.37
C PHE A 63 -4.60 -6.52 8.07
N PRO A 64 -4.96 -6.34 9.36
CA PRO A 64 -5.67 -7.35 10.12
C PRO A 64 -6.99 -7.74 9.45
N ASP A 65 -7.73 -6.76 8.91
CA ASP A 65 -9.04 -6.99 8.29
C ASP A 65 -8.96 -7.87 7.03
N VAL A 66 -7.84 -7.82 6.30
CA VAL A 66 -7.60 -8.62 5.09
C VAL A 66 -7.17 -10.06 5.40
N PHE A 67 -6.57 -10.33 6.57
CA PHE A 67 -6.01 -11.65 6.87
C PHE A 67 -6.66 -12.35 8.07
N THR A 68 -7.84 -11.90 8.49
CA THR A 68 -8.68 -12.65 9.45
C THR A 68 -9.28 -13.90 8.79
N PRO A 69 -9.82 -14.87 9.55
CA PRO A 69 -10.56 -15.99 8.95
C PRO A 69 -11.72 -15.55 8.03
N GLN A 70 -12.40 -14.46 8.36
CA GLN A 70 -13.36 -13.84 7.43
C GLN A 70 -12.65 -13.08 6.29
N GLY A 71 -11.50 -12.46 6.59
CA GLY A 71 -10.66 -11.69 5.69
C GLY A 71 -9.89 -12.49 4.63
N ASN A 72 -9.56 -13.76 4.85
CA ASN A 72 -8.88 -14.59 3.84
C ASN A 72 -9.74 -14.75 2.57
N ASN A 73 -11.06 -14.63 2.70
CA ASN A 73 -11.99 -14.53 1.58
C ASN A 73 -11.99 -13.15 0.92
N LEU A 74 -11.16 -12.21 1.38
CA LEU A 74 -10.99 -10.86 0.83
C LEU A 74 -9.83 -10.76 -0.17
N LEU A 75 -9.20 -11.87 -0.55
CA LEU A 75 -8.16 -11.86 -1.59
C LEU A 75 -8.77 -12.15 -2.97
N LEU A 76 -8.38 -11.35 -3.96
CA LEU A 76 -8.88 -11.49 -5.32
C LEU A 76 -8.11 -12.61 -6.04
N ASN A 77 -8.71 -13.79 -6.13
CA ASN A 77 -8.12 -15.00 -6.74
C ASN A 77 -8.62 -15.19 -8.16
N GLY A 78 -7.73 -15.04 -9.15
CA GLY A 78 -8.02 -15.21 -10.58
C GLY A 78 -7.30 -16.44 -11.10
N LEU A 79 -8.01 -17.30 -11.83
CA LEU A 79 -7.44 -18.54 -12.39
C LEU A 79 -6.73 -19.44 -11.36
N GLY A 80 -7.12 -19.33 -10.07
CA GLY A 80 -6.53 -20.11 -8.96
C GLY A 80 -5.36 -19.43 -8.23
N THR A 81 -4.99 -18.20 -8.59
CA THR A 81 -3.90 -17.43 -7.95
C THR A 81 -4.32 -16.01 -7.58
N PRO A 82 -3.92 -15.47 -6.41
CA PRO A 82 -4.17 -14.07 -6.10
C PRO A 82 -3.47 -13.13 -7.09
N LEU A 83 -4.05 -11.95 -7.36
CA LEU A 83 -3.38 -10.91 -8.15
C LEU A 83 -2.34 -10.17 -7.30
N CYS A 84 -1.07 -10.41 -7.61
CA CYS A 84 0.09 -9.91 -6.88
C CYS A 84 1.04 -9.13 -7.80
N PHE A 85 1.60 -8.02 -7.32
CA PHE A 85 2.61 -7.23 -8.04
C PHE A 85 3.82 -6.93 -7.16
N ILE A 86 5.00 -6.92 -7.77
CA ILE A 86 6.26 -6.57 -7.10
C ILE A 86 7.15 -5.71 -8.00
N SER A 87 7.91 -4.80 -7.39
CA SER A 87 8.96 -4.00 -8.07
C SER A 87 10.39 -4.45 -7.71
N ASN A 88 10.56 -5.73 -7.32
CA ASN A 88 11.72 -6.20 -6.57
C ASN A 88 13.03 -6.18 -7.37
N ARG A 89 14.08 -5.62 -6.75
CA ARG A 89 15.45 -5.47 -7.27
C ARG A 89 16.22 -6.76 -7.58
N LYS A 90 15.77 -7.92 -7.07
CA LYS A 90 16.48 -9.21 -7.19
C LYS A 90 15.62 -10.27 -7.85
N ASP A 91 15.29 -10.06 -9.11
CA ASP A 91 14.77 -11.11 -9.98
C ASP A 91 15.90 -11.58 -10.92
N PRO A 92 16.16 -12.91 -11.02
CA PRO A 92 17.21 -13.44 -11.87
C PRO A 92 16.93 -13.34 -13.39
N TYR A 93 15.68 -13.08 -13.77
CA TYR A 93 15.19 -12.90 -15.14
C TYR A 93 14.92 -11.43 -15.49
N PHE A 94 14.69 -10.56 -14.48
CA PHE A 94 14.48 -9.12 -14.64
C PHE A 94 15.32 -8.31 -13.66
N ILE A 95 16.35 -7.61 -14.15
CA ILE A 95 17.05 -6.63 -13.32
C ILE A 95 16.18 -5.38 -13.23
N THR A 96 15.34 -5.28 -12.20
CA THR A 96 14.79 -3.98 -11.78
C THR A 96 15.72 -3.41 -10.71
N SER A 97 15.85 -2.10 -10.58
CA SER A 97 16.67 -1.48 -9.53
C SER A 97 15.84 -1.09 -8.30
N GLY A 98 14.56 -1.50 -8.25
CA GLY A 98 13.55 -0.91 -7.38
C GLY A 98 13.04 0.43 -7.94
N ILE A 99 12.05 1.04 -7.27
CA ILE A 99 11.49 2.32 -7.72
C ILE A 99 12.34 3.46 -7.15
N HIS A 100 13.05 4.19 -8.00
CA HIS A 100 13.87 5.32 -7.54
C HIS A 100 13.01 6.55 -7.26
N ALA A 101 13.18 7.13 -6.08
CA ALA A 101 12.38 8.26 -5.62
C ALA A 101 13.19 9.19 -4.72
N THR A 102 12.59 10.31 -4.36
CA THR A 102 13.08 11.23 -3.34
C THR A 102 12.07 11.36 -2.23
N MET A 103 12.54 11.40 -0.98
CA MET A 103 11.76 11.72 0.21
C MET A 103 12.37 12.95 0.88
N GLY A 104 11.78 14.11 0.64
CA GLY A 104 12.42 15.40 0.90
C GLY A 104 13.70 15.53 0.08
N ASN A 105 14.81 15.83 0.72
CA ASN A 105 16.11 15.97 0.05
C ASN A 105 16.89 14.65 -0.06
N ARG A 106 16.30 13.52 0.33
CA ARG A 106 16.96 12.22 0.37
C ARG A 106 16.57 11.36 -0.83
N LYS A 107 17.55 10.85 -1.56
CA LYS A 107 17.33 9.81 -2.59
C LYS A 107 17.08 8.46 -1.94
N ILE A 108 16.06 7.76 -2.40
CA ILE A 108 15.60 6.47 -1.87
C ILE A 108 15.26 5.51 -3.00
N ILE A 109 15.30 4.22 -2.68
CA ILE A 109 14.75 3.13 -3.50
C ILE A 109 13.56 2.53 -2.76
N ILE A 110 12.47 2.27 -3.47
CA ILE A 110 11.27 1.63 -2.96
C ILE A 110 11.10 0.25 -3.62
N ASP A 111 11.18 -0.81 -2.82
CA ASP A 111 10.74 -2.15 -3.21
C ASP A 111 9.29 -2.37 -2.75
N SER A 112 8.37 -2.45 -3.70
CA SER A 112 6.95 -2.67 -3.46
C SER A 112 6.56 -4.14 -3.54
N ALA A 113 5.60 -4.52 -2.71
CA ALA A 113 4.92 -5.81 -2.77
C ALA A 113 3.43 -5.60 -2.46
N SER A 114 2.58 -5.93 -3.42
CA SER A 114 1.18 -5.52 -3.47
C SER A 114 0.25 -6.71 -3.76
N ILE A 115 -0.93 -6.73 -3.14
CA ILE A 115 -1.99 -7.71 -3.39
C ILE A 115 -3.34 -7.04 -3.53
N TRP A 116 -4.06 -7.46 -4.56
CA TRP A 116 -5.44 -7.06 -4.79
C TRP A 116 -6.38 -7.82 -3.86
N THR A 117 -7.27 -7.06 -3.24
CA THR A 117 -8.35 -7.57 -2.40
C THR A 117 -9.65 -7.59 -3.21
N ASN A 118 -10.56 -8.49 -2.84
CA ASN A 118 -11.89 -8.61 -3.43
C ASN A 118 -12.96 -7.85 -2.63
N GLN A 119 -12.53 -6.88 -1.82
CA GLN A 119 -13.44 -5.95 -1.14
C GLN A 119 -14.43 -5.32 -2.14
N PHE A 120 -13.96 -5.11 -3.36
CA PHE A 120 -14.77 -4.87 -4.54
C PHE A 120 -14.72 -6.13 -5.42
N GLN A 121 -15.75 -6.40 -6.21
CA GLN A 121 -15.78 -7.47 -7.22
C GLN A 121 -15.36 -6.89 -8.58
N PRO A 122 -14.06 -6.64 -8.84
CA PRO A 122 -13.65 -5.96 -10.06
C PRO A 122 -13.98 -6.78 -11.31
N ASN A 123 -14.46 -6.11 -12.33
CA ASN A 123 -14.57 -6.62 -13.68
C ASN A 123 -13.22 -6.46 -14.38
N LEU A 124 -12.48 -7.56 -14.48
CA LEU A 124 -11.15 -7.65 -15.09
C LEU A 124 -11.10 -8.94 -15.94
N PRO A 125 -11.84 -8.98 -17.06
CA PRO A 125 -11.99 -10.19 -17.86
C PRO A 125 -10.66 -10.69 -18.44
N GLU A 126 -9.71 -9.80 -18.72
CA GLU A 126 -8.36 -10.14 -19.18
C GLU A 126 -7.56 -10.94 -18.15
N PHE A 127 -7.91 -10.84 -16.86
CA PHE A 127 -7.34 -11.63 -15.77
C PHE A 127 -8.30 -12.75 -15.30
N GLY A 128 -9.39 -12.99 -16.02
CA GLY A 128 -10.38 -14.03 -15.72
C GLY A 128 -11.39 -13.67 -14.63
N PHE A 129 -11.57 -12.38 -14.31
CA PHE A 129 -12.55 -11.92 -13.32
C PHE A 129 -13.76 -11.30 -13.98
N ALA A 130 -14.92 -11.93 -13.81
CA ALA A 130 -16.21 -11.43 -14.27
C ALA A 130 -16.99 -10.75 -13.12
N GLY A 131 -16.33 -9.82 -12.43
CA GLY A 131 -16.97 -9.02 -11.38
C GLY A 131 -17.92 -7.95 -11.95
N THR A 132 -18.57 -7.20 -11.06
CA THR A 132 -19.53 -6.13 -11.43
C THR A 132 -19.01 -4.72 -11.16
N ASP A 133 -17.92 -4.60 -10.39
CA ASP A 133 -17.36 -3.31 -9.99
C ASP A 133 -16.27 -2.86 -10.97
N ASN A 134 -16.11 -1.55 -11.13
CA ASN A 134 -14.99 -0.95 -11.85
C ASN A 134 -13.87 -0.51 -10.89
N GLN A 135 -13.84 -1.10 -9.69
CA GLN A 135 -12.92 -0.76 -8.64
C GLN A 135 -12.29 -2.02 -8.06
N ALA A 136 -11.05 -1.90 -7.61
CA ALA A 136 -10.37 -2.89 -6.79
C ALA A 136 -9.69 -2.20 -5.61
N SER A 137 -9.43 -2.92 -4.53
CA SER A 137 -8.67 -2.39 -3.40
C SER A 137 -7.34 -3.12 -3.32
N VAL A 138 -6.22 -2.42 -3.23
CA VAL A 138 -4.89 -3.05 -3.12
C VAL A 138 -4.24 -2.66 -1.82
N ILE A 139 -3.64 -3.66 -1.18
CA ILE A 139 -2.78 -3.46 -0.02
C ILE A 139 -1.32 -3.61 -0.46
N THR A 140 -0.47 -2.72 0.01
CA THR A 140 0.93 -2.67 -0.42
C THR A 140 1.87 -2.47 0.76
N GLN A 141 3.00 -3.17 0.73
CA GLN A 141 4.17 -2.84 1.55
C GLN A 141 5.26 -2.24 0.69
N TRP A 142 5.78 -1.10 1.12
CA TRP A 142 7.00 -0.48 0.61
C TRP A 142 8.17 -0.78 1.54
N VAL A 143 9.25 -1.34 1.02
CA VAL A 143 10.55 -1.37 1.70
C VAL A 143 11.34 -0.18 1.17
N VAL A 144 11.64 0.76 2.05
CA VAL A 144 12.30 2.01 1.68
C VAL A 144 13.75 1.95 2.13
N SER A 145 14.67 2.06 1.17
CA SER A 145 16.11 2.06 1.41
C SER A 145 16.73 3.35 0.92
N ASP A 146 17.86 3.73 1.52
CA ASP A 146 18.69 4.81 1.03
C ASP A 146 19.33 4.42 -0.30
N ASP A 147 19.17 5.25 -1.33
CA ASP A 147 19.64 4.93 -2.69
C ASP A 147 21.18 4.84 -2.77
N VAL A 148 21.88 5.65 -1.98
CA VAL A 148 23.35 5.72 -1.99
C VAL A 148 23.96 4.58 -1.18
N THR A 149 23.47 4.38 0.04
CA THR A 149 24.07 3.44 1.00
C THR A 149 23.42 2.06 1.01
N ASN A 150 22.29 1.88 0.31
CA ASN A 150 21.45 0.69 0.37
C ASN A 150 20.99 0.29 1.78
N LYS A 151 21.07 1.21 2.75
CA LYS A 151 20.64 0.95 4.12
C LYS A 151 19.12 1.09 4.23
N LEU A 152 18.49 0.11 4.87
CA LEU A 152 17.07 0.15 5.19
C LEU A 152 16.75 1.42 6.00
N ILE A 153 15.75 2.16 5.53
CA ILE A 153 15.17 3.30 6.25
C ILE A 153 13.99 2.79 7.09
N GLY A 154 13.12 1.99 6.48
CA GLY A 154 11.96 1.39 7.13
C GLY A 154 11.00 0.79 6.12
N LYS A 155 9.86 0.33 6.62
CA LYS A 155 8.77 -0.16 5.78
C LYS A 155 7.59 0.80 5.89
N GLY A 156 6.93 1.08 4.78
CA GLY A 156 5.64 1.77 4.71
C GLY A 156 4.55 0.77 4.31
N TYR A 157 3.33 0.99 4.78
CA TYR A 157 2.18 0.16 4.45
C TYR A 157 1.07 1.05 3.95
N THR A 158 0.51 0.70 2.80
CA THR A 158 -0.52 1.51 2.14
C THR A 158 -1.73 0.68 1.75
N THR A 159 -2.86 1.37 1.68
CA THR A 159 -4.09 0.90 1.06
C THR A 159 -4.44 1.84 -0.09
N ASP A 160 -4.94 1.31 -1.18
CA ASP A 160 -5.44 2.09 -2.30
C ASP A 160 -6.77 1.52 -2.82
N ILE A 161 -7.43 2.32 -3.66
CA ILE A 161 -8.54 1.88 -4.49
C ILE A 161 -8.15 2.20 -5.92
N LEU A 162 -8.13 1.19 -6.77
CA LEU A 162 -7.81 1.28 -8.18
C LEU A 162 -9.07 1.44 -9.02
N ASP A 163 -9.01 2.31 -10.02
CA ASP A 163 -10.01 2.35 -11.09
C ASP A 163 -9.61 1.37 -12.20
N THR A 164 -10.21 0.18 -12.18
CA THR A 164 -9.89 -0.89 -13.13
C THR A 164 -10.37 -0.57 -14.55
N ARG A 165 -11.35 0.32 -14.69
CA ARG A 165 -11.87 0.74 -15.99
C ARG A 165 -10.89 1.67 -16.70
N SER A 166 -10.29 2.61 -15.98
CA SER A 166 -9.25 3.48 -16.53
C SER A 166 -8.07 2.68 -17.10
N LEU A 167 -7.66 1.61 -16.40
CA LEU A 167 -6.64 0.68 -16.88
C LEU A 167 -7.07 0.00 -18.19
N ALA A 168 -8.30 -0.52 -18.27
CA ALA A 168 -8.81 -1.21 -19.45
C ALA A 168 -8.99 -0.26 -20.67
N GLU A 169 -9.43 0.98 -20.43
CA GLU A 169 -9.75 1.93 -21.50
C GLU A 169 -8.53 2.70 -22.02
N THR A 170 -7.59 3.05 -21.14
CA THR A 170 -6.48 3.96 -21.48
C THR A 170 -5.10 3.32 -21.33
N GLY A 171 -5.03 2.14 -20.72
CA GLY A 171 -3.76 1.53 -20.31
C GLY A 171 -3.04 2.32 -19.22
N ALA A 172 -3.69 3.28 -18.56
CA ALA A 172 -3.08 4.13 -17.54
C ALA A 172 -4.00 4.33 -16.33
N THR A 173 -3.40 4.56 -15.17
CA THR A 173 -4.11 4.77 -13.90
C THR A 173 -3.41 5.82 -13.03
N SER A 174 -4.17 6.47 -12.15
CA SER A 174 -3.67 7.47 -11.20
C SER A 174 -4.31 7.30 -9.83
N GLU A 175 -3.56 6.72 -8.91
CA GLU A 175 -4.10 6.06 -7.74
C GLU A 175 -3.60 6.70 -6.46
N LEU A 176 -4.50 6.92 -5.51
CA LEU A 176 -4.16 7.56 -4.24
C LEU A 176 -3.92 6.51 -3.16
N ASN A 177 -2.65 6.26 -2.87
CA ASN A 177 -2.23 5.34 -1.83
C ASN A 177 -2.22 6.08 -0.49
N VAL A 178 -3.03 5.60 0.46
CA VAL A 178 -3.06 6.11 1.83
C VAL A 178 -2.07 5.33 2.67
N ILE A 179 -1.17 6.03 3.36
CA ILE A 179 -0.19 5.41 4.27
C ILE A 179 -0.86 5.18 5.62
N ILE A 180 -0.97 3.91 6.00
CA ILE A 180 -1.66 3.50 7.23
C ILE A 180 -0.70 3.15 8.36
N ALA A 181 0.55 2.83 8.04
CA ALA A 181 1.56 2.48 9.04
C ALA A 181 2.98 2.56 8.47
N GLY A 182 3.96 2.51 9.37
CA GLY A 182 5.34 2.19 9.02
C GLY A 182 6.14 1.60 10.18
N THR A 183 7.40 1.24 9.90
CA THR A 183 8.34 0.65 10.85
C THR A 183 9.69 1.36 10.82
N GLU A 184 10.56 1.06 11.79
CA GLU A 184 11.90 1.65 11.90
C GLU A 184 11.80 3.20 11.92
N LYS A 185 12.55 3.89 11.05
CA LYS A 185 12.50 5.36 10.93
C LYS A 185 11.20 5.87 10.31
N LEU A 186 10.30 4.98 9.89
CA LEU A 186 8.96 5.27 9.40
C LEU A 186 7.88 4.88 10.42
N VAL A 187 8.22 4.59 11.68
CA VAL A 187 7.20 4.33 12.71
C VAL A 187 6.24 5.52 12.83
N GLY A 188 4.93 5.22 12.87
CA GLY A 188 3.90 6.26 12.86
C GLY A 188 3.76 7.03 11.55
N ALA A 189 4.36 6.55 10.45
CA ALA A 189 4.20 7.16 9.13
C ALA A 189 2.71 7.24 8.75
N SER A 190 2.34 8.41 8.23
CA SER A 190 1.00 8.73 7.73
C SER A 190 1.10 9.65 6.51
N GLY A 191 0.01 9.82 5.78
CA GLY A 191 -0.04 10.68 4.61
C GLY A 191 -0.65 9.98 3.41
N SER A 192 -0.44 10.56 2.23
CA SER A 192 -0.98 10.03 0.99
C SER A 192 -0.04 10.31 -0.17
N VAL A 193 0.03 9.35 -1.08
CA VAL A 193 0.89 9.39 -2.25
C VAL A 193 0.08 8.99 -3.46
N ARG A 194 0.07 9.85 -4.48
CA ARG A 194 -0.46 9.53 -5.79
C ARG A 194 0.59 8.77 -6.60
N VAL A 195 0.24 7.59 -7.08
CA VAL A 195 1.05 6.76 -7.98
C VAL A 195 0.36 6.75 -9.34
N ASN A 196 1.09 7.18 -10.37
CA ASN A 196 0.64 7.10 -11.75
C ASN A 196 1.34 5.91 -12.40
N SER A 197 0.58 5.11 -13.14
CA SER A 197 1.12 4.00 -13.92
C SER A 197 0.57 3.95 -15.33
N GLN A 198 1.33 3.37 -16.24
CA GLN A 198 0.92 3.08 -17.62
C GLN A 198 1.41 1.70 -18.05
N MET A 199 0.67 1.04 -18.93
CA MET A 199 1.10 -0.21 -19.57
C MET A 199 2.17 0.12 -20.62
N ASN A 200 3.31 -0.56 -20.57
CA ASN A 200 4.32 -0.47 -21.63
C ASN A 200 3.94 -1.33 -22.85
N ALA A 201 4.77 -1.25 -23.90
CA ALA A 201 4.56 -2.02 -25.14
C ALA A 201 4.55 -3.55 -24.95
N ALA A 202 5.12 -4.05 -23.84
CA ALA A 202 5.09 -5.46 -23.48
C ALA A 202 3.89 -5.84 -22.60
N GLY A 203 2.98 -4.89 -22.31
CA GLY A 203 1.79 -5.12 -21.49
C GLY A 203 2.08 -5.17 -19.99
N PHE A 204 3.18 -4.59 -19.51
CA PHE A 204 3.50 -4.50 -18.09
C PHE A 204 3.21 -3.10 -17.54
N PRO A 205 2.64 -2.98 -16.33
CA PRO A 205 2.47 -1.69 -15.67
C PRO A 205 3.84 -1.09 -15.30
N VAL A 206 4.02 0.18 -15.63
CA VAL A 206 5.22 0.98 -15.33
C VAL A 206 4.79 2.17 -14.52
N ILE A 207 5.45 2.43 -13.41
CA ILE A 207 5.20 3.65 -12.63
C ILE A 207 5.82 4.84 -13.38
N THR A 208 4.96 5.78 -13.75
CA THR A 208 5.32 7.01 -14.48
C THR A 208 5.32 8.24 -13.59
N GLY A 209 4.76 8.14 -12.39
CA GLY A 209 4.76 9.23 -11.44
C GLY A 209 4.53 8.75 -10.02
N ILE A 210 5.20 9.41 -9.08
CA ILE A 210 4.93 9.34 -7.65
C ILE A 210 4.92 10.79 -7.16
N SER A 211 3.88 11.18 -6.46
CA SER A 211 3.78 12.52 -5.86
C SER A 211 2.92 12.49 -4.60
N GLY A 212 3.42 13.04 -3.51
CA GLY A 212 2.65 13.11 -2.28
C GLY A 212 3.47 13.49 -1.06
N LYS A 213 2.96 13.19 0.13
CA LYS A 213 3.63 13.49 1.39
C LYS A 213 3.61 12.29 2.32
N ILE A 214 4.74 12.06 2.97
CA ILE A 214 4.89 11.13 4.09
C ILE A 214 5.22 11.95 5.34
N CYS A 215 4.43 11.81 6.39
CA CYS A 215 4.61 12.48 7.66
C CYS A 215 4.96 11.44 8.73
N ILE A 216 6.06 11.68 9.47
CA ILE A 216 6.53 10.83 10.56
C ILE A 216 6.50 11.60 11.88
N ASN A 217 6.21 10.90 12.98
CA ASN A 217 6.35 11.45 14.31
C ASN A 217 7.84 11.58 14.65
N GLN A 218 8.26 12.72 15.19
CA GLN A 218 9.63 12.94 15.66
C GLN A 218 9.69 12.97 17.18
#